data_AF-A0A7S3P0S9-F1
#
_entry.id   AF-A0A7S3P0S9-F1
#
_cell.length_a   1.000
_cell.length_b   1.000
_cell.length_c   1.000
_cell.angle_alpha   90.00
_cell.angle_beta   90.00
_cell.angle_gamma   90.00
#
_symmetry.space_group_name_H-M   'P 1'
#
loop_
_entity.id
_entity.type
_entity.pdbx_description
1 polymer ?
#
loop_
_entity_poly.entity_id
_entity_poly.type
_entity_poly.pdbx_seq_one_letter_code
_entity_poly.pdbx_strand_id
1 'polypeptide(L)'
;AVAGLEAAMIAGVVAAVSTYAVQSMTYLNPVRGTMSAATLRSSRYDRPHSAHEILDDPSKGRSRIMVIQLQGHLFFGNTAQLTEFVQNLVQSSSDDAKPWIIIMDFMLVLGIDSSAAQALGKLRKMLSKRFSIDPCIFVAGSHDG
;
A
#
# COMPACT_ATOMS: atom_id res chain seq x y z
N ALA A 1 30.42 -42.74 -2.78
CA ALA A 1 29.03 -42.63 -2.30
C ALA A 1 28.75 -41.32 -1.57
N VAL A 2 29.61 -40.90 -0.63
CA VAL A 2 29.39 -39.71 0.22
C VAL A 2 29.37 -38.38 -0.57
N ALA A 3 30.22 -38.22 -1.58
CA ALA A 3 30.25 -37.01 -2.42
C ALA A 3 28.95 -36.73 -3.20
N GLY A 4 28.17 -37.76 -3.51
CA GLY A 4 26.86 -37.59 -4.16
C GLY A 4 25.78 -37.07 -3.22
N LEU A 5 25.85 -37.47 -1.94
CA LEU A 5 24.90 -37.05 -0.91
C LEU A 5 25.08 -35.57 -0.54
N GLU A 6 26.33 -35.13 -0.36
CA GLU A 6 26.64 -33.73 -0.06
C GLU A 6 26.21 -32.80 -1.19
N ALA A 7 26.52 -33.16 -2.44
CA ALA A 7 26.12 -32.40 -3.62
C ALA A 7 24.58 -32.31 -3.74
N ALA A 8 23.86 -33.42 -3.48
CA ALA A 8 22.41 -33.43 -3.49
C ALA A 8 21.79 -32.57 -2.39
N MET A 9 22.40 -32.54 -1.19
CA MET A 9 21.94 -31.69 -0.09
C MET A 9 22.10 -30.20 -0.42
N ILE A 10 23.27 -29.80 -0.94
CA ILE A 10 23.52 -28.42 -1.36
C ILE A 10 22.54 -28.02 -2.47
N ALA A 11 22.36 -28.88 -3.48
CA ALA A 11 21.40 -28.64 -4.55
C ALA A 11 19.96 -28.50 -4.02
N GLY A 12 19.56 -29.34 -3.06
CA GLY A 12 18.25 -29.26 -2.41
C GLY A 12 18.04 -27.97 -1.63
N VAL A 13 19.05 -27.51 -0.89
CA VAL A 13 19.01 -26.24 -0.16
C VAL A 13 18.88 -25.06 -1.12
N VAL A 14 19.70 -25.03 -2.18
CA VAL A 14 19.64 -23.97 -3.20
C VAL A 14 18.27 -23.97 -3.88
N ALA A 15 17.77 -25.13 -4.30
CA ALA A 15 16.46 -25.26 -4.91
C ALA A 15 15.35 -24.77 -3.97
N ALA A 16 15.37 -25.18 -2.70
CA ALA A 16 14.38 -24.75 -1.72
C ALA A 16 14.38 -23.23 -1.47
N VAL A 17 15.57 -22.62 -1.32
CA VAL A 17 15.70 -21.17 -1.13
C VAL A 17 15.26 -20.42 -2.40
N SER A 18 15.63 -20.90 -3.58
CA SER A 18 15.18 -20.31 -4.85
C SER A 18 13.67 -20.42 -5.02
N THR A 19 13.07 -21.58 -4.75
CA THR A 19 11.61 -21.75 -4.81
C THR A 19 10.91 -20.85 -3.80
N TYR A 20 11.41 -20.76 -2.57
CA TYR A 20 10.88 -19.84 -1.57
C TYR A 20 10.98 -18.38 -2.01
N ALA A 21 12.13 -17.95 -2.56
CA ALA A 21 12.31 -16.60 -3.07
C ALA A 21 11.32 -16.28 -4.21
N VAL A 22 11.14 -17.21 -5.16
CA VAL A 22 10.19 -17.08 -6.27
C VAL A 22 8.74 -17.08 -5.77
N GLN A 23 8.39 -17.88 -4.76
CA GLN A 23 7.07 -17.88 -4.16
C GLN A 23 6.81 -16.63 -3.29
N SER A 24 7.84 -16.09 -2.65
CA SER A 24 7.74 -14.83 -1.90
C SER A 24 7.49 -13.61 -2.82
N MET A 25 7.79 -13.75 -4.12
CA MET A 25 7.46 -12.76 -5.14
C MET A 25 5.97 -12.73 -5.55
N THR A 26 5.11 -13.64 -5.05
CA THR A 26 3.69 -13.71 -5.45
C THR A 26 2.90 -12.42 -5.13
N TYR A 27 3.38 -11.57 -4.21
CA TYR A 27 2.82 -10.23 -3.95
C TYR A 27 3.89 -9.13 -4.10
N LEU A 28 4.63 -9.15 -5.21
CA LEU A 28 5.60 -8.11 -5.55
C LEU A 28 4.99 -6.71 -5.55
N ASN A 29 3.75 -6.56 -6.02
CA ASN A 29 3.06 -5.28 -6.00
C ASN A 29 2.40 -5.06 -4.63
N PRO A 30 2.91 -4.11 -3.82
CA PRO A 30 2.37 -3.84 -2.49
C PRO A 30 1.03 -3.10 -2.55
N VAL A 31 0.64 -2.56 -3.72
CA VAL A 31 -0.62 -1.85 -3.94
C VAL A 31 -1.65 -2.80 -4.52
N ARG A 32 -2.70 -3.09 -3.76
CA ARG A 32 -3.86 -3.82 -4.28
C ARG A 32 -4.70 -2.96 -5.21
N GLY A 33 -4.86 -1.69 -4.87
CA GLY A 33 -5.63 -0.74 -5.65
C GLY A 33 -5.72 0.63 -5.01
N THR A 34 -6.24 1.58 -5.78
CA THR A 34 -6.50 2.94 -5.35
C THR A 34 -7.96 3.30 -5.59
N MET A 35 -8.51 4.15 -4.74
CA MET A 35 -9.88 4.65 -4.88
C MET A 35 -10.03 6.04 -4.28
N SER A 36 -10.94 6.84 -4.82
CA SER A 36 -11.37 8.08 -4.18
C SER A 36 -12.25 7.75 -2.97
N ALA A 37 -12.12 8.49 -1.88
CA ALA A 37 -13.00 8.31 -0.73
C ALA A 37 -14.45 8.73 -1.03
N ALA A 38 -14.70 9.45 -2.13
CA ALA A 38 -16.04 9.72 -2.66
C ALA A 38 -16.80 8.42 -2.97
N THR A 39 -16.12 7.43 -3.57
CA THR A 39 -16.73 6.15 -3.97
C THR A 39 -16.84 5.13 -2.83
N LEU A 40 -16.30 5.44 -1.64
CA LEU A 40 -16.47 4.61 -0.46
C LEU A 40 -17.91 4.66 0.04
N ARG A 41 -18.53 3.48 0.10
CA ARG A 41 -19.88 3.28 0.62
C ARG A 41 -19.88 3.34 2.15
N SER A 42 -20.97 3.84 2.73
CA SER A 42 -21.18 3.71 4.16
C SER A 42 -21.38 2.23 4.52
N SER A 43 -20.86 1.82 5.66
CA SER A 43 -21.01 0.45 6.17
C SER A 43 -22.40 0.14 6.72
N ARG A 44 -23.25 1.16 6.97
CA ARG A 44 -24.49 0.97 7.74
C ARG A 44 -25.76 1.49 7.09
N TYR A 45 -25.68 2.51 6.24
CA TYR A 45 -26.88 3.13 5.66
C TYR A 45 -26.63 3.71 4.28
N ASP A 46 -27.62 3.56 3.39
CA ASP A 46 -27.57 4.19 2.07
C ASP A 46 -27.84 5.70 2.23
N ARG A 47 -27.00 6.54 1.61
CA ARG A 47 -27.10 7.99 1.80
C ARG A 47 -28.05 8.58 0.75
N PRO A 48 -28.87 9.59 1.11
CA PRO A 48 -29.67 10.31 0.14
C PRO A 48 -28.77 11.08 -0.84
N HIS A 49 -29.29 11.37 -2.04
CA HIS A 49 -28.54 12.00 -3.13
C HIS A 49 -27.89 13.34 -2.71
N SER A 50 -28.60 14.17 -1.95
CA SER A 50 -28.08 15.45 -1.45
C SER A 50 -26.86 15.30 -0.53
N ALA A 51 -26.76 14.21 0.23
CA ALA A 51 -25.58 13.93 1.04
C ALA A 51 -24.40 13.45 0.17
N HIS A 52 -24.67 12.77 -0.94
CA HIS A 52 -23.65 12.42 -1.92
C HIS A 52 -23.07 13.65 -2.60
N GLU A 53 -23.91 14.61 -3.03
CA GLU A 53 -23.46 15.86 -3.64
C GLU A 53 -22.48 16.63 -2.74
N ILE A 54 -22.77 16.77 -1.45
CA ILE A 54 -21.88 17.43 -0.48
C ILE A 54 -20.53 16.71 -0.38
N LEU A 55 -20.56 15.38 -0.44
CA LEU A 55 -19.39 14.55 -0.24
C LEU A 55 -18.57 14.36 -1.50
N ASP A 56 -19.17 14.51 -2.68
CA ASP A 56 -18.51 14.44 -3.96
C ASP A 56 -17.99 15.82 -4.41
N ASP A 57 -18.40 16.90 -3.70
CA ASP A 57 -17.94 18.27 -3.93
C ASP A 57 -16.40 18.34 -4.02
N PRO A 58 -15.84 18.91 -5.11
CA PRO A 58 -14.39 18.95 -5.34
C PRO A 58 -13.62 19.88 -4.39
N SER A 59 -14.32 20.78 -3.69
CA SER A 59 -13.75 21.82 -2.83
C SER A 59 -13.91 21.55 -1.33
N LYS A 60 -14.92 20.79 -0.92
CA LYS A 60 -15.21 20.52 0.51
C LYS A 60 -15.46 19.04 0.79
N GLY A 61 -15.68 18.25 -0.25
CA GLY A 61 -16.00 16.84 -0.15
C GLY A 61 -14.76 15.95 0.02
N ARG A 62 -15.02 14.65 -0.08
CA ARG A 62 -14.06 13.54 0.05
C ARG A 62 -13.49 13.09 -1.30
N SER A 63 -13.82 13.78 -2.39
CA SER A 63 -13.24 13.59 -3.73
C SER A 63 -11.71 13.81 -3.73
N ARG A 64 -11.22 14.76 -2.92
CA ARG A 64 -9.79 15.10 -2.71
C ARG A 64 -9.09 14.20 -1.68
N ILE A 65 -9.75 13.14 -1.22
CA ILE A 65 -9.17 12.13 -0.34
C ILE A 65 -8.98 10.86 -1.15
N MET A 66 -7.76 10.34 -1.16
CA MET A 66 -7.42 9.12 -1.89
C MET A 66 -7.05 8.02 -0.92
N VAL A 67 -7.57 6.82 -1.16
CA VAL A 67 -7.24 5.62 -0.40
C VAL A 67 -6.38 4.72 -1.26
N ILE A 68 -5.24 4.31 -0.71
CA ILE A 68 -4.31 3.36 -1.30
C ILE A 68 -4.35 2.12 -0.43
N GLN A 69 -4.89 1.04 -0.98
CA GLN A 69 -4.99 -0.23 -0.25
C GLN A 69 -3.73 -1.05 -0.49
N LEU A 70 -3.05 -1.38 0.60
CA LEU A 70 -1.83 -2.16 0.61
C LEU A 70 -2.14 -3.63 0.92
N GLN A 71 -1.30 -4.54 0.45
CA GLN A 71 -1.47 -5.98 0.65
C GLN A 71 -0.14 -6.72 0.78
N GLY A 72 -0.20 -7.93 1.37
CA GLY A 72 0.93 -8.84 1.44
C GLY A 72 1.99 -8.41 2.45
N HIS A 73 3.22 -8.91 2.28
CA HIS A 73 4.36 -8.51 3.13
C HIS A 73 5.04 -7.28 2.53
N LEU A 74 5.29 -6.26 3.36
CA LEU A 74 6.06 -5.09 2.98
C LEU A 74 7.52 -5.28 3.38
N PHE A 75 8.40 -5.19 2.39
CA PHE A 75 9.85 -5.33 2.55
C PHE A 75 10.59 -4.32 1.67
N PHE A 76 11.92 -4.28 1.76
CA PHE A 76 12.73 -3.31 1.00
C PHE A 76 12.39 -3.26 -0.50
N GLY A 77 12.24 -4.43 -1.14
CA GLY A 77 12.07 -4.54 -2.59
C GLY A 77 10.77 -3.91 -3.10
N ASN A 78 9.64 -4.18 -2.43
CA ASN A 78 8.35 -3.66 -2.88
C ASN A 78 8.02 -2.26 -2.33
N THR A 79 8.53 -1.86 -1.17
CA THR A 79 8.30 -0.49 -0.66
C THR A 79 8.99 0.59 -1.48
N ALA A 80 10.08 0.27 -2.18
CA ALA A 80 10.65 1.13 -3.21
C ALA A 80 9.64 1.37 -4.35
N GLN A 81 9.01 0.31 -4.86
CA GLN A 81 7.98 0.38 -5.90
C GLN A 81 6.74 1.16 -5.42
N LEU A 82 6.32 0.97 -4.16
CA LEU A 82 5.25 1.76 -3.55
C LEU A 82 5.57 3.25 -3.57
N THR A 83 6.81 3.61 -3.22
CA THR A 83 7.24 5.01 -3.17
C THR A 83 7.19 5.65 -4.55
N GLU A 84 7.69 4.95 -5.56
CA GLU A 84 7.64 5.40 -6.95
C GLU A 84 6.18 5.53 -7.45
N PHE A 85 5.35 4.52 -7.16
CA PHE A 85 3.92 4.56 -7.49
C PHE A 85 3.24 5.79 -6.92
N VAL A 86 3.43 6.09 -5.63
CA VAL A 86 2.82 7.24 -4.97
C VAL A 86 3.35 8.56 -5.54
N GLN A 87 4.65 8.65 -5.85
CA GLN A 87 5.22 9.83 -6.49
C GLN A 87 4.59 10.08 -7.86
N ASN A 88 4.51 9.05 -8.70
CA ASN A 88 3.93 9.15 -10.03
C ASN A 88 2.44 9.52 -9.96
N LEU A 89 1.70 8.94 -9.02
CA LEU A 89 0.29 9.25 -8.78
C LEU A 89 0.07 10.72 -8.40
N VAL A 90 0.91 11.26 -7.52
CA VAL A 90 0.80 12.66 -7.08
C VAL A 90 1.28 13.63 -8.17
N GLN A 91 2.31 13.28 -8.95
CA GLN A 91 2.87 14.14 -9.99
C GLN A 91 2.05 14.15 -11.29
N SER A 92 1.34 13.05 -11.60
CA SER A 92 0.45 12.97 -12.76
C SER A 92 -0.91 13.63 -12.54
N SER A 93 -1.25 13.95 -11.30
CA SER A 93 -2.48 14.68 -10.95
C SER A 93 -2.33 16.17 -11.28
N SER A 94 -3.34 16.76 -11.93
CA SER A 94 -3.43 18.23 -12.04
C SER A 94 -3.63 18.87 -10.66
N ASP A 95 -3.26 20.14 -10.48
CA ASP A 95 -3.38 20.83 -9.19
C ASP A 95 -4.83 20.80 -8.61
N ASP A 96 -5.84 20.84 -9.49
CA ASP A 96 -7.25 20.73 -9.11
C ASP A 96 -7.70 19.29 -8.80
N ALA A 97 -6.98 18.28 -9.28
CA ALA A 97 -7.26 16.86 -8.99
C ALA A 97 -6.35 16.27 -7.90
N LYS A 98 -5.33 17.01 -7.45
CA LYS A 98 -4.35 16.54 -6.49
C LYS A 98 -5.01 16.26 -5.13
N PRO A 99 -4.78 15.08 -4.52
CA PRO A 99 -5.35 14.75 -3.23
C PRO A 99 -4.78 15.64 -2.12
N TRP A 100 -5.62 16.04 -1.17
CA TRP A 100 -5.18 16.68 0.08
C TRP A 100 -4.74 15.66 1.11
N ILE A 101 -5.42 14.51 1.12
CA ILE A 101 -5.20 13.45 2.09
C ILE A 101 -4.99 12.15 1.32
N ILE A 102 -3.95 11.41 1.71
CA ILE A 102 -3.74 10.03 1.26
C ILE A 102 -3.87 9.11 2.47
N ILE A 103 -4.85 8.22 2.42
CA ILE A 103 -5.04 7.15 3.41
C ILE A 103 -4.32 5.91 2.88
N MET A 104 -3.31 5.45 3.61
CA MET A 104 -2.69 4.14 3.39
C MET A 104 -3.43 3.11 4.24
N ASP A 105 -4.17 2.22 3.59
CA ASP A 105 -4.93 1.14 4.22
C ASP A 105 -4.07 -0.12 4.29
N PHE A 106 -3.73 -0.52 5.52
CA PHE A 106 -2.90 -1.69 5.85
C PHE A 106 -3.72 -2.95 6.17
N MET A 107 -5.04 -2.95 5.97
CA MET A 107 -5.91 -4.07 6.36
C MET A 107 -5.50 -5.42 5.77
N LEU A 108 -4.89 -5.45 4.58
CA LEU A 108 -4.45 -6.68 3.91
C LEU A 108 -2.93 -6.89 4.00
N VAL A 109 -2.23 -6.08 4.80
CA VAL A 109 -0.78 -6.22 5.03
C VAL A 109 -0.55 -7.30 6.08
N LEU A 110 0.22 -8.32 5.69
CA LEU A 110 0.49 -9.51 6.51
C LEU A 110 1.71 -9.34 7.42
N GLY A 111 2.59 -8.40 7.09
CA GLY A 111 3.78 -8.10 7.88
C GLY A 111 4.62 -7.01 7.24
N ILE A 112 5.46 -6.38 8.06
CA ILE A 112 6.34 -5.27 7.66
C ILE A 112 7.72 -5.53 8.25
N ASP A 113 8.76 -5.52 7.41
CA ASP A 113 10.13 -5.55 7.91
C ASP A 113 10.62 -4.16 8.36
N SER A 114 11.74 -4.10 9.08
CA SER A 114 12.27 -2.82 9.60
C SER A 114 12.64 -1.83 8.49
N SER A 115 13.06 -2.32 7.33
CA SER A 115 13.44 -1.48 6.18
C SER A 115 12.22 -0.83 5.52
N ALA A 116 11.13 -1.57 5.38
CA ALA A 116 9.85 -1.11 4.88
C ALA A 116 9.24 -0.06 5.81
N ALA A 117 9.31 -0.25 7.13
CA ALA A 117 8.85 0.73 8.10
C ALA A 117 9.62 2.07 7.97
N GLN A 118 10.94 2.02 7.78
CA GLN A 118 11.74 3.21 7.52
C GLN A 118 11.40 3.88 6.18
N ALA A 119 11.18 3.09 5.12
CA ALA A 119 10.78 3.59 3.81
C ALA A 119 9.42 4.31 3.86
N LEU A 120 8.42 3.72 4.53
CA LEU A 120 7.12 4.33 4.78
C LEU A 120 7.25 5.65 5.57
N GLY A 121 8.14 5.69 6.57
CA GLY A 121 8.45 6.92 7.30
C GLY A 121 9.03 8.04 6.42
N LYS A 122 9.88 7.68 5.43
CA LYS A 122 10.40 8.63 4.43
C LYS A 122 9.30 9.08 3.46
N LEU A 123 8.47 8.15 2.99
CA LEU A 123 7.34 8.42 2.11
C LEU A 123 6.36 9.42 2.76
N ARG A 124 6.00 9.19 4.03
CA ARG A 124 5.18 10.11 4.84
C ARG A 124 5.77 11.52 4.86
N LYS A 125 7.05 11.66 5.18
CA LYS A 125 7.73 12.97 5.23
C LYS A 125 7.74 13.66 3.86
N MET A 126 7.94 12.92 2.79
CA MET A 126 7.92 13.44 1.43
C MET A 126 6.53 13.97 1.05
N LEU A 127 5.46 13.22 1.34
CA LEU A 127 4.08 13.65 1.07
C LEU A 127 3.76 14.98 1.76
N SER A 128 4.07 15.10 3.05
CA SER A 128 3.79 16.34 3.80
C SER A 128 4.68 17.50 3.38
N LYS A 129 5.99 17.29 3.23
CA LYS A 129 6.93 18.40 3.00
C LYS A 129 7.03 18.86 1.55
N ARG A 130 6.96 17.93 0.59
CA ARG A 130 7.18 18.23 -0.83
C ARG A 130 5.87 18.46 -1.57
N PHE A 131 4.83 17.74 -1.19
CA PHE A 131 3.57 17.77 -1.92
C PHE A 131 2.44 18.46 -1.17
N SER A 132 2.64 18.85 0.10
CA SER A 132 1.60 19.42 0.98
C SER A 132 0.37 18.51 1.07
N ILE A 133 0.61 17.20 1.15
CA ILE A 133 -0.42 16.17 1.29
C ILE A 133 -0.31 15.59 2.69
N ASP A 134 -1.43 15.42 3.36
CA ASP A 134 -1.51 14.80 4.69
C ASP A 134 -1.65 13.28 4.57
N PRO A 135 -0.61 12.50 4.91
CA PRO A 135 -0.69 11.06 4.94
C PRO A 135 -1.39 10.58 6.21
N CYS A 136 -2.37 9.71 6.06
CA CYS A 136 -3.04 9.00 7.14
C CYS A 136 -2.77 7.50 7.02
N ILE A 137 -2.56 6.83 8.15
CA ILE A 137 -2.40 5.37 8.21
C ILE A 137 -3.70 4.81 8.78
N PHE A 138 -4.28 3.86 8.08
CA PHE A 138 -5.46 3.12 8.53
C PHE A 138 -5.09 1.64 8.69
N VAL A 139 -5.41 1.10 9.86
CA VAL A 139 -5.29 -0.32 10.19
C VAL A 139 -6.61 -0.70 10.85
N ALA A 140 -7.37 -1.60 10.23
CA ALA A 140 -8.48 -2.24 10.93
C ALA A 140 -7.85 -3.26 11.89
N GLY A 141 -7.91 -3.01 13.20
CA GLY A 141 -7.42 -3.98 14.18
C GLY A 141 -8.15 -5.31 13.99
N SER A 142 -7.41 -6.42 13.94
CA SER A 142 -8.01 -7.73 14.14
C SER A 142 -8.39 -7.85 15.62
N HIS A 143 -9.58 -8.37 15.89
CA HIS A 143 -9.99 -8.69 17.26
C HIS A 143 -9.24 -9.92 17.82
N ASP A 144 -8.44 -10.58 16.98
CA ASP A 144 -7.59 -11.70 17.33
C ASP A 144 -6.14 -11.23 17.30
N GLY A 145 -5.57 -11.09 18.49
CA GLY A 145 -4.14 -10.92 18.74
C GLY A 145 -3.48 -12.25 19.08
#